data_AF-A0A9X9QZU2-F1
#
_entry.id   AF-A0A9X9QZU2-F1
#
_cell.length_a   1.000
_cell.length_b   1.000
_cell.length_c   1.000
_cell.angle_alpha   90.00
_cell.angle_beta   90.00
_cell.angle_gamma   90.00
#
_symmetry.space_group_name_H-M   'P 1'
#
loop_
_entity.id
_entity.type
_entity.pdbx_description
1 polymer ?
#
loop_
_entity_poly.entity_id
_entity_poly.type
_entity_poly.pdbx_seq_one_letter_code
_entity_poly.pdbx_strand_id
1 'polypeptide(L)'
;MKKLLLTAIVAGLLTACAAAIEPSQQQLAAATYPDPMPPSQFEKAIKEWAVDNLVDPDSMNIRSVDTTPARKGWIAVCTKIDPSMGNCMTRMFYFGHIFNARINAKNQHGGYTGFKDYAFVVRGDQISYGVETEKISNMKLF
;
A
#
# COMPACT_ATOMS: atom_id res chain seq x y z
N MET A 1 38.71 -38.87 24.90
CA MET A 1 38.77 -37.64 24.08
C MET A 1 37.44 -37.51 23.32
N LYS A 2 36.25 -37.22 23.87
CA LYS A 2 35.77 -36.06 24.65
C LYS A 2 36.38 -34.74 24.16
N LYS A 3 35.79 -34.11 23.12
CA LYS A 3 35.79 -32.65 22.82
C LYS A 3 35.37 -32.24 21.38
N LEU A 4 34.51 -32.99 20.68
CA LEU A 4 34.12 -32.61 19.30
C LEU A 4 32.60 -32.51 19.03
N LEU A 5 31.76 -32.53 20.06
CA LEU A 5 30.29 -32.57 19.89
C LEU A 5 29.57 -31.24 20.22
N LEU A 6 30.29 -30.11 20.34
CA LEU A 6 29.70 -28.86 20.85
C LEU A 6 29.75 -27.66 19.90
N THR A 7 29.92 -27.86 18.59
CA THR A 7 30.10 -26.73 17.65
C THR A 7 29.05 -26.62 16.53
N ALA A 8 28.07 -27.53 16.45
CA ALA A 8 27.13 -27.57 15.33
C ALA A 8 25.76 -26.89 15.57
N ILE A 9 25.48 -26.37 16.77
CA ILE A 9 24.12 -25.90 17.15
C ILE A 9 23.94 -24.38 17.00
N VAL A 10 25.02 -23.61 16.76
CA VAL A 10 24.96 -22.13 16.76
C VAL A 10 24.80 -21.50 15.36
N ALA A 11 24.62 -22.28 14.30
CA ALA A 11 24.55 -21.75 12.93
C ALA A 11 23.14 -21.33 12.45
N GLY A 12 22.08 -21.54 13.25
CA GLY A 12 20.69 -21.39 12.79
C GLY A 12 19.95 -20.09 13.13
N LEU A 13 20.53 -19.17 13.92
CA LEU A 13 19.77 -18.07 14.54
C LEU A 13 20.05 -16.67 13.99
N LEU A 14 20.78 -16.55 12.87
CA LEU A 14 21.00 -15.26 12.20
C LEU A 14 20.01 -15.03 11.04
N THR A 15 18.73 -15.32 11.23
CA THR A 15 17.70 -14.69 10.39
C THR A 15 17.51 -13.27 10.92
N ALA A 16 18.32 -12.34 10.41
CA ALA A 16 18.14 -10.92 10.64
C ALA A 16 16.67 -10.57 10.39
N CYS A 17 16.06 -9.89 11.36
CA CYS A 17 14.66 -9.49 11.38
C CYS A 17 14.42 -8.39 10.33
N ALA A 18 14.57 -8.71 9.05
CA ALA A 18 14.16 -7.83 7.96
C ALA A 18 12.62 -7.80 7.97
N ALA A 19 12.05 -6.61 8.08
CA ALA A 19 10.60 -6.43 8.01
C ALA A 19 10.06 -7.12 6.74
N ALA A 20 9.04 -7.96 6.90
CA ALA A 20 8.45 -8.70 5.79
C ALA A 20 8.10 -7.76 4.63
N ILE A 21 8.60 -8.07 3.44
CA ILE A 21 8.40 -7.29 2.21
C ILE A 21 7.18 -7.80 1.43
N GLU A 22 6.77 -9.05 1.69
CA GLU A 22 5.59 -9.69 1.14
C GLU A 22 4.68 -10.20 2.28
N PRO A 23 3.36 -10.34 2.06
CA PRO A 23 2.48 -10.95 3.03
C PRO A 23 2.84 -12.42 3.27
N SER A 24 2.57 -12.91 4.48
CA SER A 24 2.73 -14.34 4.78
C SER A 24 1.75 -15.21 3.99
N GLN A 25 2.06 -16.50 3.83
CA GLN A 25 1.16 -17.45 3.17
C GLN A 25 -0.21 -17.52 3.86
N GLN A 26 -0.25 -17.37 5.19
CA GLN A 26 -1.48 -17.32 5.97
C GLN A 26 -2.31 -16.07 5.63
N GLN A 27 -1.66 -14.90 5.50
CA GLN A 27 -2.32 -13.66 5.09
C GLN A 27 -2.85 -13.76 3.65
N LEU A 28 -2.08 -14.33 2.72
CA LEU A 28 -2.51 -14.55 1.34
C LEU A 28 -3.72 -15.48 1.26
N ALA A 29 -3.72 -16.57 2.03
CA ALA A 29 -4.82 -17.53 2.08
C ALA A 29 -6.10 -16.95 2.71
N ALA A 30 -5.96 -16.03 3.67
CA ALA A 30 -7.09 -15.38 4.34
C ALA A 30 -7.63 -14.15 3.58
N ALA A 31 -6.88 -13.63 2.60
CA ALA A 31 -7.26 -12.42 1.87
C ALA A 31 -8.52 -12.64 1.02
N THR A 32 -9.50 -11.76 1.18
CA THR A 32 -10.72 -11.73 0.36
C THR A 32 -10.65 -10.61 -0.67
N TYR A 33 -11.31 -10.79 -1.81
CA TYR A 33 -11.29 -9.84 -2.93
C TYR A 33 -12.71 -9.68 -3.50
N PRO A 34 -13.59 -8.93 -2.82
CA PRO A 34 -14.93 -8.68 -3.35
C PRO A 34 -14.84 -7.97 -4.71
N ASP A 35 -15.80 -8.28 -5.59
CA ASP A 35 -15.85 -7.71 -6.94
C ASP A 35 -15.77 -6.18 -6.89
N PRO A 36 -14.88 -5.55 -7.68
CA PRO A 36 -14.69 -4.11 -7.59
C PRO A 36 -15.80 -3.35 -8.30
N MET A 37 -16.02 -2.11 -7.88
CA MET A 37 -16.79 -1.14 -8.66
C MET A 37 -16.27 -1.01 -10.09
N PRO A 38 -17.13 -0.71 -11.08
CA PRO A 38 -16.70 -0.50 -12.45
C PRO A 38 -15.88 0.79 -12.60
N PRO A 39 -15.02 0.92 -13.63
CA PRO A 39 -14.20 2.11 -13.85
C PRO A 39 -14.98 3.42 -13.94
N SER A 40 -16.23 3.38 -14.40
CA SER A 40 -17.13 4.54 -14.44
C SER A 40 -17.45 5.13 -13.06
N GLN A 41 -17.17 4.42 -11.97
CA GLN A 41 -17.38 4.88 -10.60
C GLN A 41 -16.10 5.36 -9.91
N PHE A 42 -14.91 5.17 -10.50
CA PHE A 42 -13.64 5.47 -9.82
C PHE A 42 -13.51 6.93 -9.41
N GLU A 43 -13.87 7.89 -10.27
CA GLU A 43 -13.79 9.31 -9.89
C GLU A 43 -14.73 9.66 -8.73
N LYS A 44 -15.93 9.08 -8.71
CA LYS A 44 -16.88 9.29 -7.63
C LYS A 44 -16.31 8.76 -6.32
N ALA A 45 -15.78 7.53 -6.34
CA ALA A 45 -15.18 6.92 -5.15
C ALA A 45 -13.94 7.67 -4.67
N ILE A 46 -13.10 8.20 -5.57
CA ILE A 46 -11.97 9.06 -5.20
C ILE A 46 -12.45 10.31 -4.47
N LYS A 47 -13.52 10.96 -4.96
CA LYS A 47 -14.09 12.16 -4.31
C LYS A 47 -14.61 11.84 -2.92
N GLU A 48 -15.28 10.70 -2.74
CA GLU A 48 -15.75 10.24 -1.43
C GLU A 48 -14.57 9.94 -0.49
N TRP A 49 -13.55 9.22 -0.96
CA TRP A 49 -12.34 8.96 -0.19
C TRP A 49 -11.59 10.25 0.20
N ALA A 50 -11.54 11.23 -0.70
CA ALA A 50 -10.81 12.47 -0.50
C ALA A 50 -11.33 13.28 0.69
N VAL A 51 -12.64 13.23 1.00
CA VAL A 51 -13.26 13.95 2.12
C VAL A 51 -12.56 13.66 3.45
N ASP A 52 -12.18 12.40 3.67
CA ASP A 52 -11.57 11.96 4.92
C ASP A 52 -10.03 11.94 4.88
N ASN A 53 -9.42 12.06 3.70
CA ASN A 53 -8.00 11.73 3.51
C ASN A 53 -7.14 12.87 2.96
N LEU A 54 -7.73 13.89 2.30
CA LEU A 54 -6.99 15.04 1.81
C LEU A 54 -7.12 16.22 2.78
N VAL A 55 -6.08 17.06 2.82
CA VAL A 55 -6.05 18.24 3.70
C VAL A 55 -7.10 19.29 3.28
N ASP A 56 -7.30 19.45 1.97
CA ASP A 56 -8.34 20.28 1.37
C ASP A 56 -9.01 19.47 0.25
N PRO A 57 -10.08 18.71 0.56
CA PRO A 57 -10.77 17.86 -0.41
C PRO A 57 -11.38 18.65 -1.57
N ASP A 58 -11.91 19.85 -1.31
CA ASP A 58 -12.57 20.70 -2.31
C ASP A 58 -11.57 21.25 -3.34
N SER A 59 -10.29 21.35 -2.98
CA SER A 59 -9.22 21.75 -3.90
C SER A 59 -8.77 20.65 -4.87
N MET A 60 -9.25 19.42 -4.70
CA MET A 60 -8.77 18.26 -5.44
C MET A 60 -9.05 18.38 -6.94
N ASN A 61 -8.01 18.13 -7.73
CA ASN A 61 -8.08 18.01 -9.18
C ASN A 61 -7.61 16.61 -9.59
N ILE A 62 -8.48 15.85 -10.26
CA ILE A 62 -8.15 14.55 -10.87
C ILE A 62 -7.78 14.81 -12.33
N ARG A 63 -6.52 14.57 -12.68
CA ARG A 63 -6.03 14.72 -14.07
C ARG A 63 -6.33 13.50 -14.92
N SER A 64 -6.25 12.32 -14.33
CA SER A 64 -6.53 11.06 -15.00
C SER A 64 -6.89 9.99 -13.98
N VAL A 65 -7.72 9.04 -14.38
CA VAL A 65 -8.03 7.83 -13.65
C VAL A 65 -8.00 6.66 -14.62
N ASP A 66 -7.60 5.48 -14.15
CA ASP A 66 -7.62 4.27 -14.98
C ASP A 66 -9.02 4.02 -15.57
N THR A 67 -9.07 3.67 -16.85
CA THR A 67 -10.32 3.39 -17.57
C THR A 67 -10.60 1.91 -17.72
N THR A 68 -9.69 1.06 -17.22
CA THR A 68 -9.81 -0.40 -17.21
C THR A 68 -10.21 -0.90 -15.82
N PRO A 69 -10.82 -2.09 -15.72
CA PRO A 69 -11.17 -2.68 -14.43
C PRO A 69 -9.98 -2.77 -13.48
N ALA A 70 -10.22 -2.48 -12.20
CA ALA A 70 -9.22 -2.58 -11.14
C ALA A 70 -8.67 -4.01 -11.06
N ARG A 71 -7.35 -4.14 -10.90
CA ARG A 71 -6.65 -5.43 -10.96
C ARG A 71 -6.49 -6.05 -9.58
N LYS A 72 -6.84 -7.32 -9.43
CA LYS A 72 -6.67 -8.05 -8.18
C LYS A 72 -5.21 -8.01 -7.72
N GLY A 73 -4.96 -7.70 -6.45
CA GLY A 73 -3.60 -7.59 -5.93
C GLY A 73 -3.52 -7.11 -4.49
N TRP A 74 -2.31 -6.75 -4.07
CA TRP A 74 -2.07 -6.13 -2.79
C TRP A 74 -0.97 -5.08 -2.87
N ILE A 75 -1.02 -4.12 -1.95
CA ILE A 75 0.05 -3.14 -1.74
C ILE A 75 0.58 -3.23 -0.32
N ALA A 76 1.86 -2.96 -0.15
CA ALA A 76 2.54 -2.88 1.13
C ALA A 76 3.04 -1.46 1.39
N VAL A 77 2.64 -0.88 2.51
CA VAL A 77 3.07 0.48 2.90
C VAL A 77 3.86 0.41 4.19
N CYS A 78 4.96 1.15 4.24
CA CYS A 78 5.75 1.25 5.46
C CYS A 78 4.99 2.06 6.51
N THR A 79 4.78 1.47 7.68
CA THR A 79 4.08 2.12 8.81
C THR A 79 5.03 2.53 9.92
N LYS A 80 6.24 1.94 9.97
CA LYS A 80 7.27 2.30 10.94
C LYS A 80 8.64 2.30 10.26
N ILE A 81 9.33 3.42 10.35
CA ILE A 81 10.69 3.61 9.84
C ILE A 81 11.65 3.63 11.03
N ASP A 82 12.80 2.97 10.88
CA ASP A 82 13.89 3.06 11.84
C ASP A 82 14.51 4.47 11.74
N PRO A 83 14.52 5.26 12.82
CA PRO A 83 15.04 6.62 12.78
C PRO A 83 16.57 6.69 12.61
N SER A 84 17.30 5.62 12.91
CA SER A 84 18.76 5.55 12.81
C SER A 84 19.20 5.08 11.42
N MET A 85 18.48 4.12 10.83
CA MET A 85 18.88 3.49 9.56
C MET A 85 18.01 3.88 8.35
N GLY A 86 16.85 4.50 8.58
CA GLY A 86 15.90 4.88 7.52
C GLY A 86 15.23 3.69 6.83
N ASN A 87 15.43 2.46 7.30
CA ASN A 87 14.79 1.27 6.75
C ASN A 87 13.39 1.08 7.33
N CYS A 88 12.53 0.45 6.53
CA CYS A 88 11.19 0.09 6.99
C CYS A 88 11.25 -1.06 7.99
N MET A 89 10.72 -0.84 9.20
CA MET A 89 10.63 -1.84 10.28
C MET A 89 9.31 -2.62 10.26
N THR A 90 8.23 -2.00 9.77
CA THR A 90 6.91 -2.63 9.76
C THR A 90 6.14 -2.18 8.53
N ARG A 91 5.47 -3.14 7.88
CA ARG A 91 4.60 -2.89 6.74
C ARG A 91 3.17 -3.30 7.05
N MET A 92 2.23 -2.54 6.53
CA MET A 92 0.84 -2.93 6.45
C MET A 92 0.52 -3.37 5.02
N PHE A 93 -0.21 -4.48 4.88
CA PHE A 93 -0.63 -5.04 3.60
C PHE A 93 -2.12 -4.79 3.39
N TYR A 94 -2.47 -4.21 2.25
CA TYR A 94 -3.85 -3.93 1.85
C TYR A 94 -4.21 -4.79 0.64
N PHE A 95 -5.24 -5.62 0.78
CA PHE A 95 -5.68 -6.58 -0.24
C PHE A 95 -6.97 -6.13 -0.90
N GLY A 96 -7.04 -6.21 -2.22
CA GLY A 96 -8.23 -5.85 -2.98
C GLY A 96 -7.97 -5.77 -4.48
N HIS A 97 -8.68 -4.89 -5.15
CA HIS A 97 -8.48 -4.57 -6.56
C HIS A 97 -7.86 -3.18 -6.68
N ILE A 98 -6.81 -3.05 -7.48
CA ILE A 98 -5.99 -1.84 -7.55
C ILE A 98 -6.25 -1.11 -8.85
N PHE A 99 -6.54 0.18 -8.75
CA PHE A 99 -6.56 1.11 -9.88
C PHE A 99 -5.78 2.38 -9.51
N ASN A 100 -5.35 3.14 -10.52
CA ASN A 100 -4.52 4.32 -10.34
C ASN A 100 -5.26 5.59 -10.75
N ALA A 101 -4.85 6.71 -10.16
CA ALA A 101 -5.24 8.04 -10.60
C ALA A 101 -4.11 9.04 -10.38
N ARG A 102 -4.17 10.15 -11.11
CA ARG A 102 -3.22 11.26 -10.97
C ARG A 102 -3.95 12.47 -10.41
N ILE A 103 -3.59 12.87 -9.19
CA ILE A 103 -4.34 13.83 -8.38
C ILE A 103 -3.42 14.96 -7.91
N ASN A 104 -3.95 16.18 -7.84
CA ASN A 104 -3.32 17.30 -7.17
C ASN A 104 -4.32 17.93 -6.20
N ALA A 105 -3.88 18.26 -4.99
CA ALA A 105 -4.67 18.94 -3.98
C ALA A 105 -3.78 19.88 -3.18
N LYS A 106 -4.38 20.85 -2.50
CA LYS A 106 -3.61 21.76 -1.64
C LYS A 106 -3.09 21.02 -0.41
N ASN A 107 -1.88 21.41 0.01
CA ASN A 107 -1.30 20.98 1.27
C ASN A 107 -1.83 21.81 2.45
N GLN A 108 -1.36 21.51 3.66
CA GLN A 108 -1.69 22.24 4.90
C GLN A 108 -1.35 23.74 4.89
N HIS A 109 -0.54 24.21 3.95
CA HIS A 109 -0.21 25.63 3.77
C HIS A 109 -1.06 26.29 2.67
N GLY A 110 -2.07 25.59 2.12
CA GLY A 110 -2.98 26.08 1.10
C GLY A 110 -2.41 26.10 -0.33
N GLY A 111 -1.20 25.56 -0.53
CA GLY A 111 -0.52 25.54 -1.83
C GLY A 111 -0.61 24.18 -2.52
N TYR A 112 -0.66 24.18 -3.86
CA TYR A 112 -0.53 22.96 -4.67
C TYR A 112 0.94 22.55 -4.77
N THR A 113 1.23 21.27 -4.56
CA THR A 113 2.59 20.70 -4.67
C THR A 113 2.83 19.97 -6.00
N GLY A 114 1.84 19.99 -6.89
CA GLY A 114 1.88 19.32 -8.20
C GLY A 114 1.18 17.97 -8.18
N PHE A 115 0.93 17.44 -9.38
CA PHE A 115 0.21 16.17 -9.55
C PHE A 115 1.04 14.98 -9.10
N LYS A 116 0.45 14.18 -8.22
CA LYS A 116 0.98 12.94 -7.67
C LYS A 116 0.19 11.76 -8.22
N ASP A 117 0.87 10.65 -8.42
CA ASP A 117 0.23 9.39 -8.79
C ASP A 117 -0.22 8.68 -7.51
N TYR A 118 -1.46 8.21 -7.50
CA TYR A 118 -2.09 7.48 -6.41
C TYR A 118 -2.46 6.08 -6.87
N ALA A 119 -2.30 5.10 -5.98
CA ALA A 119 -2.92 3.80 -6.09
C ALA A 119 -4.04 3.68 -5.06
N PHE A 120 -5.18 3.12 -5.48
CA PHE A 120 -6.33 2.86 -4.64
C PHE A 120 -6.62 1.37 -4.57
N VAL A 121 -6.84 0.86 -3.36
CA VAL A 121 -7.27 -0.52 -3.10
C VAL A 121 -8.78 -0.50 -2.89
N VAL A 122 -9.51 -1.08 -3.84
CA VAL A 122 -10.97 -1.23 -3.82
C VAL A 122 -11.35 -2.60 -3.28
N ARG A 123 -12.40 -2.61 -2.46
CA ARG A 123 -13.06 -3.83 -1.98
C ARG A 123 -14.56 -3.61 -2.10
N GLY A 124 -15.20 -4.26 -3.07
CA GLY A 124 -16.61 -4.00 -3.35
C GLY A 124 -16.78 -2.64 -4.04
N ASP A 125 -17.69 -1.84 -3.52
CA ASP A 125 -18.04 -0.50 -3.98
C ASP A 125 -17.27 0.63 -3.28
N GLN A 126 -16.28 0.31 -2.45
CA GLN A 126 -15.54 1.30 -1.67
C GLN A 126 -14.02 1.22 -1.86
N ILE A 127 -13.38 2.39 -1.82
CA ILE A 127 -11.93 2.50 -1.65
C ILE A 127 -11.62 2.18 -0.18
N SER A 128 -10.99 1.04 0.05
CA SER A 128 -10.55 0.61 1.38
C SER A 128 -9.24 1.27 1.82
N TYR A 129 -8.43 1.71 0.85
CA TYR A 129 -7.17 2.40 1.11
C TYR A 129 -6.71 3.16 -0.13
N GLY A 130 -6.13 4.35 0.06
CA GLY A 130 -5.55 5.17 -0.99
C GLY A 130 -4.20 5.73 -0.56
N VAL A 131 -3.22 5.70 -1.46
CA VAL A 131 -1.86 6.18 -1.14
C VAL A 131 -1.16 6.70 -2.38
N GLU A 132 -0.32 7.71 -2.21
CA GLU A 132 0.66 8.11 -3.24
C GLU A 132 1.56 6.92 -3.58
N THR A 133 1.77 6.66 -4.87
CA THR A 133 2.53 5.49 -5.34
C THR A 133 3.97 5.49 -4.84
N GLU A 134 4.58 6.66 -4.64
CA GLU A 134 5.92 6.83 -4.07
C GLU A 134 6.06 6.30 -2.63
N LYS A 135 4.95 6.15 -1.90
CA LYS A 135 4.92 5.61 -0.53
C LYS A 135 4.70 4.09 -0.49
N ILE A 136 4.45 3.46 -1.64
CA ILE A 136 4.29 2.01 -1.74
C ILE A 136 5.67 1.35 -1.67
N SER A 137 5.86 0.51 -0.66
CA SER A 137 7.13 -0.19 -0.45
C SER A 137 7.23 -1.51 -1.21
N ASN A 138 6.09 -2.13 -1.55
CA ASN A 138 5.99 -3.26 -2.46
C ASN A 138 4.55 -3.40 -2.97
N MET A 139 4.35 -4.03 -4.12
CA MET A 139 3.04 -4.29 -4.71
C MET A 139 3.09 -5.54 -5.58
N LYS A 140 1.99 -6.30 -5.58
CA LYS A 140 1.79 -7.41 -6.51
C LYS A 140 0.38 -7.37 -7.09
N LEU A 141 0.30 -7.45 -8.42
CA LEU A 141 -0.93 -7.71 -9.16
C LEU A 141 -0.96 -9.17 -9.58
N PHE A 142 -2.14 -9.78 -9.58
CA PHE A 142 -2.36 -11.13 -10.10
C PHE A 142 -2.78 -11.12 -11.57
#